data_AF-A0A929UXU8-F1
#
_entry.id   AF-A0A929UXU8-F1
#
_cell.length_a   1.000
_cell.length_b   1.000
_cell.length_c   1.000
_cell.angle_alpha   90.00
_cell.angle_beta   90.00
_cell.angle_gamma   90.00
#
_symmetry.space_group_name_H-M   'P 1'
#
loop_
_entity.id
_entity.type
_entity.pdbx_description
1 polymer ?
#
loop_
_entity_poly.entity_id
_entity_poly.type
_entity_poly.pdbx_seq_one_letter_code
_entity_poly.pdbx_strand_id
1 'polypeptide(L)'
;MHNEPNTQTPTTDTTPATPPELAAALQSDADVAAHTEAQPTNTAAQPAADAAASATDIFLWANQADRDKDQLEVDLFLFTKGYTVYATNYAAELKAQLKVLFLYDMITAVQTGAATGLMVRDFEAAKAEENVLERTTLDRVVHAQEVIEQITYSEADLETFNEGDHEFKKVKGIIARFRMGTDGEPFFVAKLLPQSQVLKGATAWMYSGGSFQPFVADAGLRITPDNQVLIVGNDIFAFSESKFVRLFGYDAKKHAVAEEKIAAITQQFKLTLPEGLTLDRLVRDTPALVTKLQKLDPAQVTQDQLIDHADEMGLGLMTDDAAGSIIIMDAKDAAVFVNLLNDDYVTSDLTGVKYEMRGKKILRENEQLPE
;
A
#
# COMPACT_ATOMS: atom_id res chain seq x y z
N MET A 1 44.96 6.16 -67.21
CA MET A 1 45.12 5.37 -68.46
C MET A 1 44.83 3.93 -68.04
N HIS A 2 43.67 3.36 -68.41
CA HIS A 2 43.45 2.55 -69.63
C HIS A 2 44.46 1.37 -69.68
N ASN A 3 44.08 0.09 -69.73
CA ASN A 3 42.90 -0.52 -70.36
C ASN A 3 42.34 -1.77 -69.64
N GLU A 4 41.03 -1.95 -69.75
CA GLU A 4 40.30 -3.24 -69.86
C GLU A 4 40.13 -3.57 -71.38
N PRO A 5 39.61 -4.73 -71.89
CA PRO A 5 38.24 -5.22 -71.56
C PRO A 5 37.86 -6.72 -71.82
N ASN A 6 36.58 -7.03 -71.52
CA ASN A 6 35.66 -8.01 -72.17
C ASN A 6 35.91 -9.52 -71.92
N THR A 7 34.93 -10.43 -71.87
CA THR A 7 33.50 -10.51 -72.32
C THR A 7 32.66 -11.34 -71.32
N GLN A 8 31.31 -11.36 -71.21
CA GLN A 8 30.14 -10.62 -71.76
C GLN A 8 28.86 -11.02 -70.95
N THR A 9 27.66 -10.56 -71.36
CA THR A 9 26.32 -11.02 -70.90
C THR A 9 25.42 -11.30 -72.14
N PRO A 10 24.31 -12.07 -72.03
CA PRO A 10 22.98 -11.45 -71.86
C PRO A 10 22.01 -12.26 -70.94
N THR A 11 21.29 -11.64 -69.98
CA THR A 11 19.92 -11.07 -70.07
C THR A 11 18.81 -11.93 -70.70
N THR A 12 17.75 -12.23 -69.93
CA THR A 12 16.40 -11.63 -70.10
C THR A 12 15.50 -11.83 -68.87
N ASP A 13 14.67 -10.82 -68.56
CA ASP A 13 13.52 -10.87 -67.65
C ASP A 13 12.44 -11.88 -68.07
N THR A 14 11.55 -12.27 -67.13
CA THR A 14 10.08 -12.01 -67.19
C THR A 14 9.34 -12.70 -66.03
N THR A 15 8.67 -11.89 -65.19
CA THR A 15 7.50 -12.26 -64.34
C THR A 15 6.27 -11.60 -65.02
N PRO A 16 4.98 -12.04 -64.93
CA PRO A 16 4.32 -12.86 -63.88
C PRO A 16 3.33 -13.95 -64.38
N ALA A 17 2.72 -14.72 -63.44
CA ALA A 17 1.26 -14.99 -63.34
C ALA A 17 0.91 -16.22 -62.46
N THR A 18 -0.14 -16.08 -61.63
CA THR A 18 -0.90 -17.18 -60.97
C THR A 18 -1.77 -17.92 -62.00
N PRO A 19 -2.04 -19.23 -61.88
CA PRO A 19 -3.33 -19.73 -61.32
C PRO A 19 -3.25 -21.21 -60.78
N PRO A 20 -4.34 -21.98 -60.55
CA PRO A 20 -5.67 -21.63 -60.02
C PRO A 20 -6.09 -22.50 -58.80
N GLU A 21 -7.19 -22.05 -58.20
CA GLU A 21 -8.18 -22.81 -57.41
C GLU A 21 -8.70 -24.08 -58.11
N LEU A 22 -9.08 -25.12 -57.34
CA LEU A 22 -9.77 -26.31 -57.88
C LEU A 22 -10.76 -26.87 -56.85
N ALA A 23 -12.06 -26.68 -57.12
CA ALA A 23 -13.17 -27.16 -56.30
C ALA A 23 -13.94 -28.29 -57.01
N ALA A 24 -14.22 -29.38 -56.28
CA ALA A 24 -15.21 -30.43 -56.58
C ALA A 24 -15.22 -31.45 -55.41
N ALA A 25 -16.31 -32.12 -55.04
CA ALA A 25 -17.73 -31.88 -55.26
C ALA A 25 -18.54 -32.65 -54.17
N LEU A 26 -19.82 -32.32 -54.02
CA LEU A 26 -20.76 -32.96 -53.09
C LEU A 26 -21.02 -34.44 -53.42
N GLN A 27 -21.32 -35.25 -52.40
CA GLN A 27 -22.51 -36.10 -52.44
C GLN A 27 -23.04 -36.44 -51.04
N SER A 28 -24.35 -36.59 -50.98
CA SER A 28 -25.20 -36.76 -49.80
C SER A 28 -25.61 -38.22 -49.61
N ASP A 29 -25.90 -38.60 -48.37
CA ASP A 29 -27.07 -39.43 -48.09
C ASP A 29 -27.66 -39.06 -46.73
N ALA A 30 -28.98 -39.22 -46.60
CA ALA A 30 -29.74 -38.91 -45.40
C ALA A 30 -30.64 -40.09 -45.07
N ASP A 31 -30.78 -40.42 -43.79
CA ASP A 31 -32.05 -41.00 -43.34
C ASP A 31 -32.40 -40.70 -41.88
N VAL A 32 -33.71 -40.66 -41.71
CA VAL A 32 -34.55 -40.11 -40.65
C VAL A 32 -34.45 -40.81 -39.28
N ALA A 33 -34.47 -40.01 -38.20
CA ALA A 33 -35.35 -40.24 -37.04
C ALA A 33 -35.43 -38.98 -36.15
N ALA A 34 -36.64 -38.59 -35.78
CA ALA A 34 -36.89 -37.43 -34.92
C ALA A 34 -37.10 -37.85 -33.46
N HIS A 35 -36.65 -37.01 -32.52
CA HIS A 35 -37.40 -36.76 -31.29
C HIS A 35 -37.22 -35.31 -30.85
N THR A 36 -38.35 -34.61 -30.72
CA THR A 36 -38.44 -33.25 -30.20
C THR A 36 -38.97 -33.33 -28.77
N GLU A 37 -38.19 -32.84 -27.81
CA GLU A 37 -38.73 -32.32 -26.55
C GLU A 37 -38.14 -30.93 -26.32
N ALA A 38 -39.00 -30.00 -25.87
CA ALA A 38 -38.71 -28.59 -25.80
C ALA A 38 -38.42 -28.18 -24.35
N GLN A 39 -37.48 -27.25 -24.17
CA GLN A 39 -37.31 -26.53 -22.90
C GLN A 39 -37.00 -25.05 -23.21
N PRO A 40 -37.58 -24.08 -22.48
CA PRO A 40 -37.83 -22.75 -23.03
C PRO A 40 -36.63 -21.80 -22.91
N THR A 41 -36.52 -20.91 -23.90
CA THR A 41 -35.72 -19.69 -23.83
C THR A 41 -36.18 -18.79 -22.68
N ASN A 42 -35.28 -18.46 -21.76
CA ASN A 42 -35.48 -17.37 -20.81
C ASN A 42 -34.41 -16.28 -21.05
N THR A 43 -34.81 -15.21 -21.75
CA THR A 43 -33.97 -14.04 -21.99
C THR A 43 -33.94 -13.17 -20.73
N ALA A 44 -32.92 -13.38 -19.89
CA ALA A 44 -32.55 -12.41 -18.86
C ALA A 44 -31.34 -11.62 -19.35
N ALA A 45 -31.49 -10.31 -19.52
CA ALA A 45 -30.38 -9.43 -19.87
C ALA A 45 -29.37 -9.40 -18.72
N GLN A 46 -28.16 -9.93 -18.96
CA GLN A 46 -27.03 -9.66 -18.05
C GLN A 46 -26.68 -8.17 -18.13
N PRO A 47 -26.58 -7.46 -17.00
CA PRO A 47 -25.97 -6.13 -16.98
C PRO A 47 -24.57 -6.21 -17.57
N ALA A 48 -24.17 -5.18 -18.33
CA ALA A 48 -22.80 -5.09 -18.81
C ALA A 48 -21.86 -5.10 -17.59
N ALA A 49 -21.01 -6.11 -17.52
CA ALA A 49 -19.91 -6.10 -16.57
C ALA A 49 -18.92 -5.03 -17.06
N ASP A 50 -18.76 -3.96 -16.29
CA ASP A 50 -17.60 -3.09 -16.43
C ASP A 50 -16.33 -3.94 -16.38
N ALA A 51 -15.37 -3.61 -17.24
CA ALA A 51 -14.13 -4.36 -17.39
C ALA A 51 -13.22 -4.18 -16.17
N ALA A 52 -13.53 -4.90 -15.09
CA ALA A 52 -12.62 -5.07 -13.96
C ALA A 52 -11.33 -5.71 -14.49
N ALA A 53 -10.22 -4.96 -14.40
CA ALA A 53 -8.90 -5.49 -14.71
C ALA A 53 -8.66 -6.75 -13.87
N SER A 54 -8.28 -7.85 -14.53
CA SER A 54 -8.05 -9.12 -13.85
C SER A 54 -6.92 -8.97 -12.84
N ALA A 55 -7.19 -9.34 -11.58
CA ALA A 55 -6.21 -9.30 -10.51
C ALA A 55 -4.90 -10.01 -10.90
N THR A 56 -3.77 -9.38 -10.58
CA THR A 56 -2.44 -9.93 -10.82
C THR A 56 -2.25 -11.23 -10.05
N ASP A 57 -1.99 -12.32 -10.76
CA ASP A 57 -1.53 -13.57 -10.16
C ASP A 57 -0.07 -13.39 -9.72
N ILE A 58 0.12 -13.18 -8.42
CA ILE A 58 1.44 -12.97 -7.80
C ILE A 58 2.38 -14.18 -7.98
N PHE A 59 1.83 -15.40 -8.08
CA PHE A 59 2.62 -16.62 -8.25
C PHE A 59 3.08 -16.76 -9.69
N LEU A 60 2.22 -16.43 -10.66
CA LEU A 60 2.61 -16.31 -12.07
C LEU A 60 3.65 -15.20 -12.25
N TRP A 61 3.44 -14.03 -11.64
CA TRP A 61 4.41 -12.93 -11.62
C TRP A 61 5.77 -13.40 -11.08
N ALA A 62 5.82 -14.09 -9.94
CA ALA A 62 7.08 -14.55 -9.36
C ALA A 62 7.81 -15.55 -10.27
N ASN A 63 7.09 -16.43 -10.96
CA ASN A 63 7.66 -17.38 -11.91
C ASN A 63 8.16 -16.73 -13.22
N GLN A 64 7.56 -15.62 -13.64
CA GLN A 64 8.05 -14.81 -14.76
C GLN A 64 9.25 -13.97 -14.34
N ALA A 65 9.13 -13.25 -13.23
CA ALA A 65 10.20 -12.45 -12.65
C ALA A 65 11.47 -13.28 -12.38
N ASP A 66 11.35 -14.52 -11.88
CA ASP A 66 12.49 -15.40 -11.64
C ASP A 66 13.22 -15.84 -12.92
N ARG A 67 12.47 -16.05 -14.01
CA ARG A 67 12.99 -16.40 -15.33
C ARG A 67 13.73 -15.24 -15.96
N ASP A 68 13.15 -14.04 -15.86
CA ASP A 68 13.61 -12.86 -16.61
C ASP A 68 14.49 -11.92 -15.75
N LYS A 69 14.71 -12.26 -14.47
CA LYS A 69 15.44 -11.44 -13.48
C LYS A 69 16.78 -10.90 -13.96
N ASP A 70 17.53 -11.65 -14.76
CA ASP A 70 18.83 -11.22 -15.27
C ASP A 70 18.70 -10.16 -16.37
N GLN A 71 17.64 -10.24 -17.18
CA GLN A 71 17.32 -9.33 -18.28
C GLN A 71 16.68 -8.02 -17.81
N LEU A 72 16.03 -8.01 -16.64
CA LEU A 72 15.40 -6.80 -16.09
C LEU A 72 16.42 -5.67 -15.88
N GLU A 73 16.04 -4.48 -16.32
CA GLU A 73 16.67 -3.22 -15.94
C GLU A 73 16.08 -2.73 -14.61
N VAL A 74 16.81 -1.87 -13.91
CA VAL A 74 16.37 -1.30 -12.63
C VAL A 74 16.67 0.18 -12.62
N ASP A 75 15.67 1.00 -12.31
CA ASP A 75 15.79 2.44 -12.13
C ASP A 75 15.45 2.78 -10.68
N LEU A 76 16.17 3.72 -10.06
CA LEU A 76 15.96 4.10 -8.66
C LEU A 76 15.44 5.53 -8.53
N PHE A 77 14.43 5.68 -7.68
CA PHE A 77 13.84 6.96 -7.33
C PHE A 77 13.72 7.11 -5.82
N LEU A 78 13.86 8.32 -5.32
CA LEU A 78 13.57 8.68 -3.93
C LEU A 78 12.27 9.47 -3.89
N PHE A 79 11.48 9.31 -2.83
CA PHE A 79 10.29 10.14 -2.63
C PHE A 79 10.20 10.69 -1.20
N THR A 80 9.61 11.87 -1.08
CA THR A 80 9.56 12.62 0.18
C THR A 80 8.32 12.30 1.02
N LYS A 81 8.25 12.91 2.20
CA LYS A 81 7.06 12.90 3.06
C LYS A 81 5.85 13.61 2.44
N GLY A 82 6.08 14.49 1.46
CA GLY A 82 5.04 15.09 0.63
C GLY A 82 4.96 14.47 -0.76
N TYR A 83 5.43 13.23 -0.92
CA TYR A 83 5.28 12.39 -2.12
C TYR A 83 5.86 12.89 -3.45
N THR A 84 6.52 14.05 -3.45
CA THR A 84 7.43 14.47 -4.53
C THR A 84 8.49 13.40 -4.78
N VAL A 85 8.62 12.97 -6.03
CA VAL A 85 9.62 12.00 -6.51
C VAL A 85 10.85 12.73 -7.06
N TYR A 86 12.02 12.12 -6.87
CA TYR A 86 13.29 12.53 -7.46
C TYR A 86 13.97 11.35 -8.13
N ALA A 87 14.57 11.58 -9.30
CA ALA A 87 15.40 10.59 -9.98
C ALA A 87 16.73 10.40 -9.22
N THR A 88 17.28 9.18 -9.25
CA THR A 88 18.63 8.92 -8.72
C THR A 88 19.46 8.08 -9.69
N ASN A 89 20.73 8.47 -9.82
CA ASN A 89 21.74 7.69 -10.53
C ASN A 89 22.45 6.76 -9.55
N TYR A 90 22.81 5.56 -10.01
CA TYR A 90 23.59 4.60 -9.25
C TYR A 90 24.75 4.06 -10.11
N ALA A 91 25.87 3.70 -9.47
CA ALA A 91 27.03 3.16 -10.16
C ALA A 91 26.74 1.73 -10.67
N ALA A 92 27.22 1.37 -11.86
CA ALA A 92 26.85 0.13 -12.55
C ALA A 92 27.12 -1.14 -11.71
N GLU A 93 28.13 -1.10 -10.85
CA GLU A 93 28.52 -2.14 -9.90
C GLU A 93 27.41 -2.46 -8.89
N LEU A 94 26.55 -1.48 -8.57
CA LEU A 94 25.42 -1.67 -7.66
C LEU A 94 24.25 -2.43 -8.31
N LYS A 95 24.17 -2.53 -9.66
CA LYS A 95 23.02 -3.15 -10.36
C LYS A 95 22.71 -4.56 -9.85
N ALA A 96 23.73 -5.38 -9.63
CA ALA A 96 23.57 -6.73 -9.07
C ALA A 96 23.09 -6.70 -7.61
N GLN A 97 23.63 -5.81 -6.79
CA GLN A 97 23.21 -5.64 -5.38
C GLN A 97 21.76 -5.15 -5.27
N LEU A 98 21.31 -4.27 -6.17
CA LEU A 98 19.93 -3.79 -6.20
C LEU A 98 18.93 -4.91 -6.53
N LYS A 99 19.25 -5.78 -7.49
CA LYS A 99 18.42 -6.98 -7.77
C LYS A 99 18.32 -7.90 -6.56
N VAL A 100 19.42 -8.14 -5.83
CA VAL A 100 19.39 -8.91 -4.57
C VAL A 100 18.54 -8.21 -3.50
N LEU A 101 18.71 -6.91 -3.30
CA LEU A 101 18.02 -6.15 -2.25
C LEU A 101 16.53 -5.92 -2.50
N PHE A 102 16.09 -5.77 -3.74
CA PHE A 102 14.71 -5.39 -4.07
C PHE A 102 13.90 -6.49 -4.75
N LEU A 103 14.52 -7.48 -5.41
CA LEU A 103 13.81 -8.45 -6.25
C LEU A 103 13.93 -9.90 -5.76
N TYR A 104 15.16 -10.39 -5.52
CA TYR A 104 15.39 -11.84 -5.36
C TYR A 104 14.76 -12.42 -4.09
N ASP A 105 14.86 -11.73 -2.96
CA ASP A 105 14.22 -12.16 -1.70
C ASP A 105 12.69 -12.18 -1.83
N MET A 106 12.12 -11.26 -2.60
CA MET A 106 10.68 -11.11 -2.80
C MET A 106 10.10 -12.20 -3.70
N ILE A 107 10.79 -12.54 -4.80
CA ILE A 107 10.50 -13.73 -5.62
C ILE A 107 10.55 -14.99 -4.75
N THR A 108 11.64 -15.14 -3.97
CA THR A 108 11.85 -16.30 -3.09
C THR A 108 10.74 -16.43 -2.04
N ALA A 109 10.30 -15.30 -1.46
CA ALA A 109 9.22 -15.26 -0.48
C ALA A 109 7.87 -15.71 -1.08
N VAL A 110 7.54 -15.27 -2.30
CA VAL A 110 6.30 -15.70 -3.00
C VAL A 110 6.39 -17.18 -3.38
N GLN A 111 7.50 -17.64 -3.95
CA GLN A 111 7.68 -19.04 -4.35
C GLN A 111 7.66 -19.99 -3.14
N THR A 112 8.34 -19.63 -2.05
CA THR A 112 8.32 -20.39 -0.80
C THR A 112 6.92 -20.38 -0.19
N GLY A 113 6.27 -19.22 -0.17
CA GLY A 113 4.90 -19.07 0.27
C GLY A 113 3.93 -19.97 -0.50
N ALA A 114 4.04 -20.03 -1.83
CA ALA A 114 3.23 -20.92 -2.66
C ALA A 114 3.36 -22.39 -2.22
N ALA A 115 4.58 -22.84 -1.89
CA ALA A 115 4.84 -24.18 -1.39
C ALA A 115 4.32 -24.42 0.04
N THR A 116 4.15 -23.38 0.86
CA THR A 116 3.62 -23.46 2.24
C THR A 116 2.15 -23.04 2.38
N GLY A 117 1.44 -22.81 1.27
CA GLY A 117 0.00 -22.47 1.27
C GLY A 117 -0.32 -20.98 1.49
N LEU A 118 0.56 -20.07 1.05
CA LEU A 118 0.32 -18.63 1.04
C LEU A 118 -0.98 -18.30 0.30
N MET A 119 -1.87 -17.55 0.94
CA MET A 119 -3.09 -17.02 0.33
C MET A 119 -2.93 -15.52 0.06
N VAL A 120 -3.45 -15.04 -1.08
CA VAL A 120 -3.63 -13.60 -1.31
C VAL A 120 -5.00 -13.20 -0.80
N ARG A 121 -5.09 -12.10 -0.03
CA ARG A 121 -6.37 -11.51 0.39
C ARG A 121 -6.37 -10.00 0.34
N ASP A 122 -7.56 -9.43 0.17
CA ASP A 122 -7.78 -7.98 0.20
C ASP A 122 -7.34 -7.39 1.56
N PHE A 123 -6.53 -6.33 1.50
CA PHE A 123 -5.92 -5.64 2.64
C PHE A 123 -6.95 -5.16 3.65
N GLU A 124 -8.14 -4.79 3.18
CA GLU A 124 -9.23 -4.27 3.99
C GLU A 124 -9.98 -5.40 4.74
N ALA A 125 -9.91 -6.64 4.23
CA ALA A 125 -10.54 -7.82 4.81
C ALA A 125 -9.56 -8.74 5.59
N ALA A 126 -8.25 -8.59 5.37
CA ALA A 126 -7.22 -9.39 5.99
C ALA A 126 -7.10 -9.10 7.50
N LYS A 127 -7.53 -10.05 8.33
CA LYS A 127 -7.10 -10.13 9.73
C LYS A 127 -5.63 -10.57 9.77
N ALA A 128 -4.98 -10.39 10.92
CA ALA A 128 -3.62 -10.88 11.14
C ALA A 128 -3.61 -12.42 11.14
N GLU A 129 -3.47 -13.00 9.94
CA GLU A 129 -3.50 -14.43 9.66
C GLU A 129 -2.13 -14.89 9.16
N GLU A 130 -1.68 -16.06 9.62
CA GLU A 130 -0.43 -16.66 9.14
C GLU A 130 -0.55 -17.08 7.67
N ASN A 131 0.53 -16.92 6.91
CA ASN A 131 0.58 -17.24 5.48
C ASN A 131 -0.48 -16.50 4.64
N VAL A 132 -0.74 -15.22 4.94
CA VAL A 132 -1.50 -14.31 4.06
C VAL A 132 -0.60 -13.21 3.51
N LEU A 133 -0.65 -12.98 2.20
CA LEU A 133 -0.12 -11.79 1.54
C LEU A 133 -1.28 -10.84 1.24
N GLU A 134 -1.14 -9.61 1.72
CA GLU A 134 -2.21 -8.62 1.62
C GLU A 134 -2.11 -7.85 0.30
N ARG A 135 -3.25 -7.67 -0.37
CA ARG A 135 -3.38 -6.99 -1.65
C ARG A 135 -4.37 -5.84 -1.54
N THR A 136 -4.05 -4.68 -2.09
CA THR A 136 -5.05 -3.65 -2.42
C THR A 136 -4.77 -3.12 -3.82
N THR A 137 -5.55 -2.16 -4.31
CA THR A 137 -5.40 -1.60 -5.66
C THR A 137 -4.86 -0.17 -5.62
N LEU A 138 -4.14 0.22 -6.67
CA LEU A 138 -3.43 1.50 -6.75
C LEU A 138 -4.38 2.70 -6.64
N ASP A 139 -5.57 2.60 -7.25
CA ASP A 139 -6.66 3.58 -7.19
C ASP A 139 -7.21 3.87 -5.78
N ARG A 140 -7.02 2.94 -4.82
CA ARG A 140 -7.40 3.15 -3.42
C ARG A 140 -6.31 3.87 -2.62
N VAL A 141 -5.08 3.86 -3.11
CA VAL A 141 -3.88 4.28 -2.39
C VAL A 141 -3.32 5.54 -3.07
N VAL A 142 -4.03 6.65 -2.90
CA VAL A 142 -3.75 7.96 -3.52
C VAL A 142 -2.26 8.30 -3.57
N HIS A 143 -1.54 8.14 -2.46
CA HIS A 143 -0.12 8.46 -2.38
C HIS A 143 0.83 7.44 -3.03
N ALA A 144 0.40 6.19 -3.23
CA ALA A 144 1.15 5.25 -4.07
C ALA A 144 0.91 5.57 -5.54
N GLN A 145 -0.34 5.83 -5.92
CA GLN A 145 -0.72 6.27 -7.26
C GLN A 145 0.07 7.54 -7.66
N GLU A 146 0.05 8.58 -6.83
CA GLU A 146 0.79 9.84 -7.01
C GLU A 146 2.29 9.61 -7.28
N VAL A 147 2.94 8.68 -6.57
CA VAL A 147 4.36 8.33 -6.77
C VAL A 147 4.58 7.55 -8.07
N ILE A 148 3.71 6.58 -8.38
CA ILE A 148 3.82 5.78 -9.61
C ILE A 148 3.53 6.62 -10.85
N GLU A 149 2.55 7.51 -10.81
CA GLU A 149 2.21 8.42 -11.91
C GLU A 149 3.36 9.39 -12.22
N GLN A 150 4.00 9.98 -11.20
CA GLN A 150 5.21 10.80 -11.38
C GLN A 150 6.33 10.01 -12.09
N ILE A 151 6.58 8.77 -11.70
CA ILE A 151 7.63 7.93 -12.32
C ILE A 151 7.25 7.45 -13.73
N THR A 152 5.95 7.30 -14.02
CA THR A 152 5.47 6.73 -15.29
C THR A 152 5.24 7.80 -16.37
N TYR A 153 4.74 8.98 -15.97
CA TYR A 153 4.28 10.02 -16.89
C TYR A 153 5.10 11.33 -16.82
N SER A 154 5.81 11.58 -15.71
CA SER A 154 6.60 12.80 -15.50
C SER A 154 8.11 12.55 -15.40
N GLU A 155 8.60 11.37 -15.81
CA GLU A 155 10.01 10.96 -15.63
C GLU A 155 11.01 11.99 -16.18
N ALA A 156 10.72 12.59 -17.33
CA ALA A 156 11.58 13.59 -17.97
C ALA A 156 11.71 14.91 -17.19
N ASP A 157 10.73 15.19 -16.32
CA ASP A 157 10.69 16.40 -15.48
C ASP A 157 11.18 16.13 -14.04
N LEU A 158 11.58 14.89 -13.71
CA LEU A 158 12.07 14.55 -12.38
C LEU A 158 13.48 15.11 -12.12
N GLU A 159 13.58 15.99 -11.14
CA GLU A 159 14.86 16.51 -10.67
C GLU A 159 15.74 15.38 -10.08
N THR A 160 17.05 15.45 -10.30
CA THR A 160 18.01 14.51 -9.70
C THR A 160 18.20 14.86 -8.23
N PHE A 161 18.06 13.87 -7.34
CA PHE A 161 18.19 14.11 -5.90
C PHE A 161 19.60 14.60 -5.51
N ASN A 162 19.69 15.68 -4.75
CA ASN A 162 20.90 16.12 -4.08
C ASN A 162 20.62 16.53 -2.61
N GLU A 163 21.60 16.39 -1.72
CA GLU A 163 21.44 16.67 -0.29
C GLU A 163 21.35 18.17 0.04
N GLY A 164 21.93 19.04 -0.80
CA GLY A 164 21.97 20.49 -0.59
C GLY A 164 20.59 21.14 -0.70
N ASP A 165 19.83 20.79 -1.73
CA ASP A 165 18.52 21.39 -2.01
C ASP A 165 17.36 20.60 -1.36
N HIS A 166 17.42 19.26 -1.39
CA HIS A 166 16.26 18.43 -1.06
C HIS A 166 16.24 17.93 0.39
N GLU A 167 17.41 17.74 1.00
CA GLU A 167 17.64 17.13 2.33
C GLU A 167 17.05 15.71 2.49
N PHE A 168 17.90 14.72 2.80
CA PHE A 168 17.49 13.36 3.18
C PHE A 168 16.52 13.34 4.37
N LYS A 169 16.45 14.39 5.19
CA LYS A 169 15.47 14.54 6.28
C LYS A 169 14.02 14.56 5.78
N LYS A 170 13.78 14.99 4.54
CA LYS A 170 12.48 15.03 3.88
C LYS A 170 12.13 13.73 3.18
N VAL A 171 13.12 12.90 2.82
CA VAL A 171 12.94 11.59 2.20
C VAL A 171 12.17 10.64 3.13
N LYS A 172 11.28 9.86 2.53
CA LYS A 172 10.39 8.88 3.18
C LYS A 172 10.68 7.46 2.74
N GLY A 173 10.91 7.26 1.45
CA GLY A 173 11.19 5.96 0.86
C GLY A 173 12.07 6.04 -0.38
N ILE A 174 12.50 4.85 -0.80
CA ILE A 174 13.15 4.56 -2.07
C ILE A 174 12.26 3.59 -2.84
N ILE A 175 12.16 3.76 -4.15
CA ILE A 175 11.39 2.89 -5.02
C ILE A 175 12.23 2.48 -6.23
N ALA A 176 12.27 1.19 -6.50
CA ALA A 176 12.96 0.59 -7.63
C ALA A 176 11.94 0.22 -8.69
N ARG A 177 12.02 0.81 -9.89
CA ARG A 177 11.29 0.36 -11.08
C ARG A 177 12.08 -0.76 -11.74
N PHE A 178 11.41 -1.86 -12.08
CA PHE A 178 11.95 -2.93 -12.90
C PHE A 178 11.18 -3.02 -14.20
N ARG A 179 11.87 -3.14 -15.34
CA ARG A 179 11.27 -3.32 -16.66
C ARG A 179 12.20 -4.12 -17.58
N MET A 180 11.63 -4.71 -18.64
CA MET A 180 12.40 -5.42 -19.66
C MET A 180 12.62 -4.50 -20.87
N GLY A 181 13.84 -3.98 -21.01
CA GLY A 181 14.14 -2.91 -21.97
C GLY A 181 13.34 -1.63 -21.69
N THR A 182 13.20 -0.76 -22.69
CA THR A 182 12.48 0.52 -22.55
C THR A 182 10.96 0.37 -22.48
N ASP A 183 10.42 -0.59 -23.22
CA ASP A 183 8.99 -0.68 -23.57
C ASP A 183 8.25 -1.79 -22.80
N GLY A 184 8.97 -2.60 -22.02
CA GLY A 184 8.37 -3.65 -21.18
C GLY A 184 7.57 -3.06 -20.03
N GLU A 185 6.43 -3.69 -19.71
CA GLU A 185 5.55 -3.25 -18.62
C GLU A 185 6.32 -3.20 -17.28
N PRO A 186 6.35 -2.03 -16.61
CA PRO A 186 7.12 -1.88 -15.39
C PRO A 186 6.38 -2.44 -14.17
N PHE A 187 7.14 -2.99 -13.23
CA PHE A 187 6.70 -3.20 -11.86
C PHE A 187 7.62 -2.48 -10.88
N PHE A 188 7.14 -2.20 -9.68
CA PHE A 188 7.84 -1.35 -8.73
C PHE A 188 7.99 -2.02 -7.36
N VAL A 189 9.12 -1.78 -6.71
CA VAL A 189 9.38 -2.24 -5.34
C VAL A 189 9.72 -1.05 -4.45
N ALA A 190 8.82 -0.71 -3.53
CA ALA A 190 9.00 0.40 -2.62
C ALA A 190 9.51 -0.09 -1.25
N LYS A 191 10.50 0.61 -0.71
CA LYS A 191 11.04 0.40 0.65
C LYS A 191 11.11 1.70 1.43
N LEU A 192 10.74 1.62 2.70
CA LEU A 192 10.86 2.70 3.66
C LEU A 192 12.33 3.00 3.91
N LEU A 193 12.68 4.30 3.96
CA LEU A 193 14.01 4.77 4.32
C LEU A 193 13.94 5.57 5.63
N PRO A 194 13.96 4.90 6.81
CA PRO A 194 14.03 5.56 8.10
C PRO A 194 15.23 6.51 8.21
N GLN A 195 15.01 7.64 8.88
CA GLN A 195 16.06 8.63 9.14
C GLN A 195 17.24 8.08 9.95
N SER A 196 17.02 7.06 10.78
CA SER A 196 18.06 6.34 11.51
C SER A 196 18.97 5.47 10.62
N GLN A 197 18.65 5.34 9.33
CA GLN A 197 19.42 4.60 8.32
C GLN A 197 20.16 5.54 7.35
N VAL A 198 20.04 6.86 7.55
CA VAL A 198 20.80 7.90 6.86
C VAL A 198 21.95 8.34 7.77
N LEU A 199 23.18 8.02 7.38
CA LEU A 199 24.40 8.50 8.03
C LEU A 199 24.78 9.87 7.47
N LYS A 200 25.07 10.85 8.33
CA LYS A 200 25.49 12.21 7.96
C LYS A 200 26.88 12.53 8.50
N GLY A 201 27.68 13.26 7.73
CA GLY A 201 29.13 13.37 7.93
C GLY A 201 29.60 13.89 9.30
N ALA A 202 28.87 14.84 9.91
CA ALA A 202 29.26 15.45 11.19
C ALA A 202 29.29 14.47 12.39
N THR A 203 28.54 13.37 12.33
CA THR A 203 28.41 12.38 13.40
C THR A 203 28.70 10.95 12.94
N ALA A 204 29.30 10.79 11.76
CA ALA A 204 29.64 9.49 11.18
C ALA A 204 31.16 9.35 11.01
N TRP A 205 31.64 8.13 11.19
CA TRP A 205 33.03 7.75 10.92
C TRP A 205 33.05 6.56 9.97
N MET A 206 33.96 6.57 9.01
CA MET A 206 34.23 5.44 8.12
C MET A 206 35.32 4.58 8.74
N TYR A 207 35.10 3.28 8.90
CA TYR A 207 36.18 2.37 9.26
C TYR A 207 36.77 1.73 8.00
N SER A 208 38.03 2.05 7.69
CA SER A 208 38.73 1.54 6.51
C SER A 208 40.21 1.36 6.79
N GLY A 209 40.83 0.35 6.18
CA GLY A 209 42.26 0.06 6.33
C GLY A 209 42.74 -0.19 7.78
N GLY A 210 41.84 -0.59 8.68
CA GLY A 210 42.14 -0.79 10.10
C GLY A 210 42.09 0.48 10.97
N SER A 211 41.47 1.57 10.48
CA SER A 211 41.39 2.84 11.19
C SER A 211 40.03 3.53 11.03
N PHE A 212 39.65 4.35 12.00
CA PHE A 212 38.53 5.29 11.86
C PHE A 212 38.98 6.54 11.10
N GLN A 213 38.18 6.93 10.11
CA GLN A 213 38.38 8.08 9.24
C GLN A 213 37.12 8.97 9.30
N PRO A 214 37.23 10.28 9.02
CA PRO A 214 36.06 11.15 8.84
C PRO A 214 35.13 10.59 7.74
N PHE A 215 33.82 10.76 7.90
CA PHE A 215 32.87 10.42 6.85
C PHE A 215 32.86 11.55 5.80
N VAL A 216 33.33 11.23 4.59
CA VAL A 216 33.61 12.21 3.52
C VAL A 216 32.52 12.33 2.45
N ALA A 217 31.48 11.49 2.50
CA ALA A 217 30.34 11.58 1.59
C ALA A 217 29.24 12.50 2.16
N ASP A 218 28.36 13.01 1.30
CA ASP A 218 27.24 13.86 1.71
C ASP A 218 26.25 13.10 2.60
N ALA A 219 25.96 11.85 2.26
CA ALA A 219 25.20 10.91 3.08
C ALA A 219 25.58 9.45 2.79
N GLY A 220 25.29 8.56 3.75
CA GLY A 220 25.38 7.12 3.58
C GLY A 220 24.02 6.46 3.87
N LEU A 221 23.55 5.59 2.98
CA LEU A 221 22.23 4.95 3.10
C LEU A 221 22.37 3.47 3.45
N ARG A 222 21.63 3.01 4.48
CA ARG A 222 21.46 1.59 4.79
C ARG A 222 20.06 1.12 4.41
N ILE A 223 19.89 0.58 3.21
CA ILE A 223 18.64 -0.04 2.77
C ILE A 223 18.43 -1.36 3.54
N THR A 224 17.21 -1.65 3.99
CA THR A 224 16.90 -2.94 4.63
C THR A 224 16.59 -4.04 3.61
N PRO A 225 17.04 -5.29 3.85
CA PRO A 225 16.88 -6.38 2.89
C PRO A 225 15.43 -6.87 2.80
N ASP A 226 14.63 -6.70 3.86
CA ASP A 226 13.26 -7.25 3.95
C ASP A 226 12.30 -6.74 2.87
N ASN A 227 11.35 -7.59 2.47
CA ASN A 227 10.28 -7.26 1.52
C ASN A 227 9.22 -6.37 2.19
N GLN A 228 8.72 -5.38 1.46
CA GLN A 228 7.82 -4.36 2.01
C GLN A 228 6.59 -4.14 1.14
N VAL A 229 6.79 -3.61 -0.07
CA VAL A 229 5.70 -3.34 -1.01
C VAL A 229 6.17 -3.64 -2.44
N LEU A 230 5.38 -4.43 -3.15
CA LEU A 230 5.45 -4.64 -4.59
C LEU A 230 4.22 -4.01 -5.25
N ILE A 231 4.39 -3.38 -6.40
CA ILE A 231 3.31 -2.82 -7.21
C ILE A 231 3.46 -3.37 -8.63
N VAL A 232 2.42 -4.04 -9.15
CA VAL A 232 2.36 -4.66 -10.49
C VAL A 232 1.04 -4.26 -11.12
N GLY A 233 1.07 -3.58 -12.27
CA GLY A 233 -0.14 -3.03 -12.88
C GLY A 233 -0.92 -2.15 -11.90
N ASN A 234 -2.20 -2.45 -11.68
CA ASN A 234 -3.05 -1.77 -10.69
C ASN A 234 -2.99 -2.38 -9.28
N ASP A 235 -2.17 -3.41 -9.03
CA ASP A 235 -2.17 -4.15 -7.77
C ASP A 235 -0.97 -3.82 -6.87
N ILE A 236 -1.24 -3.63 -5.58
CA ILE A 236 -0.24 -3.42 -4.54
C ILE A 236 -0.25 -4.62 -3.60
N PHE A 237 0.90 -5.28 -3.45
CA PHE A 237 1.13 -6.38 -2.51
C PHE A 237 1.97 -5.90 -1.32
N ALA A 238 1.37 -5.93 -0.12
CA ALA A 238 2.00 -5.51 1.12
C ALA A 238 2.60 -6.71 1.87
N PHE A 239 3.90 -6.93 1.70
CA PHE A 239 4.67 -7.90 2.48
C PHE A 239 4.89 -7.47 3.94
N SER A 240 4.66 -6.19 4.24
CA SER A 240 4.63 -5.68 5.61
C SER A 240 3.60 -4.56 5.75
N GLU A 241 2.42 -4.87 6.28
CA GLU A 241 1.34 -3.91 6.60
C GLU A 241 1.90 -2.63 7.24
N SER A 242 2.67 -2.79 8.33
CA SER A 242 3.24 -1.67 9.09
C SER A 242 4.14 -0.75 8.28
N LYS A 243 4.81 -1.25 7.23
CA LYS A 243 5.70 -0.45 6.38
C LYS A 243 4.96 0.12 5.19
N PHE A 244 4.02 -0.63 4.61
CA PHE A 244 3.08 -0.16 3.59
C PHE A 244 2.26 1.05 4.08
N VAL A 245 1.63 0.95 5.25
CA VAL A 245 0.90 2.06 5.89
C VAL A 245 1.85 3.25 6.15
N ARG A 246 3.07 3.00 6.62
CA ARG A 246 4.06 4.06 6.86
C ARG A 246 4.60 4.70 5.58
N LEU A 247 4.62 3.99 4.46
CA LEU A 247 5.02 4.49 3.14
C LEU A 247 3.91 5.35 2.55
N PHE A 248 2.70 4.82 2.43
CA PHE A 248 1.63 5.41 1.61
C PHE A 248 0.43 5.95 2.40
N GLY A 249 0.45 5.88 3.74
CA GLY A 249 -0.59 6.46 4.59
C GLY A 249 -1.93 5.69 4.57
N TYR A 250 -2.01 4.60 3.81
CA TYR A 250 -3.23 3.81 3.67
C TYR A 250 -3.45 2.92 4.89
N ASP A 251 -4.48 3.23 5.67
CA ASP A 251 -4.77 2.60 6.97
C ASP A 251 -6.23 2.12 7.03
N ALA A 252 -6.71 1.53 5.92
CA ALA A 252 -8.11 1.13 5.74
C ALA A 252 -8.64 0.24 6.88
N LYS A 253 -7.81 -0.66 7.42
CA LYS A 253 -8.17 -1.50 8.58
C LYS A 253 -8.54 -0.66 9.80
N LYS A 254 -7.74 0.35 10.16
CA LYS A 254 -8.07 1.22 11.31
C LYS A 254 -9.28 2.09 11.05
N HIS A 255 -9.50 2.53 9.82
CA HIS A 255 -10.72 3.25 9.46
C HIS A 255 -11.96 2.34 9.60
N ALA A 256 -11.93 1.10 9.10
CA ALA A 256 -13.01 0.14 9.27
C ALA A 256 -13.31 -0.19 10.75
N VAL A 257 -12.27 -0.41 11.57
CA VAL A 257 -12.44 -0.61 13.02
C VAL A 257 -12.98 0.65 13.72
N ALA A 258 -12.55 1.85 13.28
CA ALA A 258 -13.08 3.10 13.80
C ALA A 258 -14.56 3.28 13.43
N GLU A 259 -14.96 2.97 12.20
CA GLU A 259 -16.36 2.97 11.75
C GLU A 259 -17.24 2.04 12.59
N GLU A 260 -16.80 0.79 12.82
CA GLU A 260 -17.51 -0.18 13.67
C GLU A 260 -17.68 0.35 15.11
N LYS A 261 -16.61 0.91 15.68
CA LYS A 261 -16.63 1.49 17.03
C LYS A 261 -17.52 2.74 17.11
N ILE A 262 -17.50 3.60 16.08
CA ILE A 262 -18.38 4.77 15.98
C ILE A 262 -19.85 4.36 15.85
N ALA A 263 -20.15 3.30 15.09
CA ALA A 263 -21.51 2.75 15.00
C ALA A 263 -21.99 2.22 16.36
N ALA A 264 -21.15 1.46 17.07
CA ALA A 264 -21.46 0.99 18.43
C ALA A 264 -21.67 2.16 19.42
N ILE A 265 -20.77 3.17 19.39
CA ILE A 265 -20.91 4.39 20.19
C ILE A 265 -22.23 5.11 19.89
N THR A 266 -22.59 5.27 18.60
CA THR A 266 -23.81 6.00 18.19
C THR A 266 -25.10 5.23 18.55
N GLN A 267 -25.01 3.91 18.75
CA GLN A 267 -26.12 3.10 19.26
C GLN A 267 -26.24 3.17 20.80
N GLN A 268 -25.12 3.27 21.51
CA GLN A 268 -25.07 3.23 22.97
C GLN A 268 -25.20 4.61 23.64
N PHE A 269 -24.70 5.67 23.00
CA PHE A 269 -24.65 7.04 23.52
C PHE A 269 -25.54 7.95 22.68
N LYS A 270 -26.38 8.75 23.35
CA LYS A 270 -27.20 9.79 22.72
C LYS A 270 -26.32 10.99 22.41
N LEU A 271 -25.78 11.04 21.20
CA LEU A 271 -24.95 12.14 20.71
C LEU A 271 -25.77 13.14 19.87
N THR A 272 -25.58 14.42 20.13
CA THR A 272 -26.14 15.52 19.34
C THR A 272 -24.98 16.23 18.62
N LEU A 273 -25.04 16.30 17.30
CA LEU A 273 -24.04 16.97 16.46
C LEU A 273 -24.70 18.04 15.58
N PRO A 274 -23.98 19.12 15.21
CA PRO A 274 -24.43 20.09 14.23
C PRO A 274 -24.83 19.47 12.89
N GLU A 275 -25.76 20.11 12.18
CA GLU A 275 -26.22 19.65 10.86
C GLU A 275 -25.06 19.54 9.86
N GLY A 276 -24.96 18.38 9.19
CA GLY A 276 -23.86 18.07 8.27
C GLY A 276 -22.55 17.58 8.93
N LEU A 277 -22.50 17.50 10.27
CA LEU A 277 -21.37 16.94 11.01
C LEU A 277 -21.68 15.52 11.51
N THR A 278 -20.71 14.63 11.42
CA THR A 278 -20.79 13.25 11.95
C THR A 278 -19.56 12.95 12.79
N LEU A 279 -19.71 12.08 13.81
CA LEU A 279 -18.58 11.64 14.63
C LEU A 279 -17.53 10.92 13.77
N ASP A 280 -17.98 10.14 12.78
CA ASP A 280 -17.15 9.52 11.75
C ASP A 280 -16.20 10.53 11.07
N ARG A 281 -16.75 11.64 10.57
CA ARG A 281 -15.95 12.67 9.89
C ARG A 281 -14.90 13.30 10.82
N LEU A 282 -15.32 13.70 12.03
CA LEU A 282 -14.43 14.27 13.04
C LEU A 282 -13.27 13.33 13.41
N VAL A 283 -13.56 12.03 13.48
CA VAL A 283 -12.58 10.97 13.74
C VAL A 283 -11.65 10.76 12.56
N ARG A 284 -12.16 10.62 11.32
CA ARG A 284 -11.33 10.43 10.11
C ARG A 284 -10.32 11.55 9.92
N ASP A 285 -10.76 12.80 10.11
CA ASP A 285 -9.92 13.99 9.99
C ASP A 285 -8.89 14.11 11.14
N THR A 286 -8.98 13.27 12.19
CA THR A 286 -8.11 13.31 13.38
C THR A 286 -7.43 11.95 13.64
N PRO A 287 -6.23 11.68 13.08
CA PRO A 287 -5.53 10.38 13.19
C PRO A 287 -5.28 9.88 14.63
N ALA A 288 -5.20 10.80 15.59
CA ALA A 288 -5.09 10.45 17.01
C ALA A 288 -6.37 9.76 17.54
N LEU A 289 -7.56 10.19 17.12
CA LEU A 289 -8.84 9.60 17.52
C LEU A 289 -9.03 8.22 16.87
N VAL A 290 -8.73 8.09 15.56
CA VAL A 290 -8.69 6.79 14.87
C VAL A 290 -7.83 5.79 15.66
N THR A 291 -6.66 6.23 16.15
CA THR A 291 -5.73 5.40 16.93
C THR A 291 -6.26 5.04 18.33
N LYS A 292 -6.99 5.95 19.00
CA LYS A 292 -7.62 5.66 20.31
C LYS A 292 -8.76 4.66 20.18
N LEU A 293 -9.63 4.81 19.19
CA LEU A 293 -10.76 3.91 18.95
C LEU A 293 -10.35 2.45 18.73
N GLN A 294 -9.15 2.17 18.19
CA GLN A 294 -8.63 0.80 18.04
C GLN A 294 -8.53 0.02 19.36
N LYS A 295 -8.37 0.73 20.48
CA LYS A 295 -8.18 0.14 21.82
C LYS A 295 -9.41 0.30 22.72
N LEU A 296 -10.41 1.03 22.24
CA LEU A 296 -11.59 1.37 23.00
C LEU A 296 -12.57 0.18 23.03
N ASP A 297 -13.11 -0.11 24.21
CA ASP A 297 -14.34 -0.89 24.32
C ASP A 297 -15.48 0.01 24.83
N PRO A 298 -16.38 0.49 23.96
CA PRO A 298 -17.44 1.41 24.36
C PRO A 298 -18.43 0.77 25.35
N ALA A 299 -18.53 -0.56 25.40
CA ALA A 299 -19.47 -1.27 26.27
C ALA A 299 -19.13 -1.19 27.78
N GLN A 300 -17.93 -0.71 28.15
CA GLN A 300 -17.46 -0.69 29.55
C GLN A 300 -18.05 0.46 30.39
N VAL A 301 -18.59 1.51 29.77
CA VAL A 301 -19.02 2.74 30.44
C VAL A 301 -20.42 3.14 29.97
N THR A 302 -21.31 3.51 30.89
CA THR A 302 -22.63 4.05 30.52
C THR A 302 -22.57 5.55 30.24
N GLN A 303 -23.59 6.09 29.56
CA GLN A 303 -23.68 7.52 29.29
C GLN A 303 -23.68 8.35 30.58
N ASP A 304 -24.44 7.94 31.59
CA ASP A 304 -24.55 8.66 32.86
C ASP A 304 -23.21 8.67 33.61
N GLN A 305 -22.52 7.51 33.69
CA GLN A 305 -21.18 7.40 34.27
C GLN A 305 -20.15 8.31 33.58
N LEU A 306 -20.27 8.48 32.26
CA LEU A 306 -19.37 9.33 31.49
C LEU A 306 -19.64 10.82 31.73
N ILE A 307 -20.90 11.21 31.91
CA ILE A 307 -21.30 12.59 32.24
C ILE A 307 -20.87 12.92 33.68
N ASP A 308 -21.18 12.06 34.64
CA ASP A 308 -20.78 12.20 36.05
C ASP A 308 -19.25 12.37 36.16
N HIS A 309 -18.47 11.52 35.47
CA HIS A 309 -17.01 11.63 35.46
C HIS A 309 -16.50 12.90 34.76
N ALA A 310 -17.20 13.39 33.71
CA ALA A 310 -16.85 14.65 33.07
C ALA A 310 -17.01 15.83 34.03
N ASP A 311 -18.13 15.89 34.76
CA ASP A 311 -18.44 16.91 35.76
C ASP A 311 -17.48 16.82 36.96
N GLU A 312 -17.26 15.62 37.51
CA GLU A 312 -16.28 15.39 38.58
C GLU A 312 -14.88 15.86 38.17
N MET A 313 -14.48 15.60 36.92
CA MET A 313 -13.19 16.03 36.39
C MET A 313 -13.17 17.52 35.99
N GLY A 314 -14.32 18.19 35.88
CA GLY A 314 -14.42 19.59 35.45
C GLY A 314 -14.08 19.77 33.96
N LEU A 315 -14.38 18.75 33.17
CA LEU A 315 -14.22 18.73 31.73
C LEU A 315 -15.46 19.36 31.10
N GLY A 316 -15.28 20.29 30.15
CA GLY A 316 -16.38 21.01 29.51
C GLY A 316 -17.15 20.18 28.49
N LEU A 317 -17.57 18.96 28.85
CA LEU A 317 -18.46 18.13 28.04
C LEU A 317 -19.87 18.73 28.14
N MET A 318 -20.39 19.23 27.02
CA MET A 318 -21.73 19.84 27.02
C MET A 318 -22.81 18.76 26.93
N THR A 319 -23.84 18.90 27.76
CA THR A 319 -25.05 18.07 27.73
C THR A 319 -26.27 18.94 27.45
N ASP A 320 -27.27 18.38 26.78
CA ASP A 320 -28.60 18.99 26.65
C ASP A 320 -29.44 18.63 27.88
N ASP A 321 -29.72 19.60 28.76
CA ASP A 321 -30.52 19.43 29.98
C ASP A 321 -31.92 18.81 29.74
N ALA A 322 -32.48 18.96 28.54
CA ALA A 322 -33.82 18.46 28.20
C ALA A 322 -33.81 17.06 27.57
N ALA A 323 -32.76 16.71 26.82
CA ALA A 323 -32.63 15.42 26.12
C ALA A 323 -31.68 14.42 26.81
N GLY A 324 -30.84 14.92 27.72
CA GLY A 324 -29.70 14.21 28.32
C GLY A 324 -28.58 13.89 27.31
N SER A 325 -28.64 14.40 26.07
CA SER A 325 -27.68 14.05 25.03
C SER A 325 -26.37 14.80 25.17
N ILE A 326 -25.26 14.14 24.82
CA ILE A 326 -23.93 14.74 24.79
C ILE A 326 -23.78 15.52 23.48
N ILE A 327 -23.44 16.80 23.57
CA ILE A 327 -23.27 17.69 22.43
C ILE A 327 -21.81 17.67 21.97
N ILE A 328 -21.57 17.35 20.71
CA ILE A 328 -20.25 17.34 20.08
C ILE A 328 -20.24 18.40 18.98
N MET A 329 -19.67 19.58 19.25
CA MET A 329 -19.66 20.68 18.27
C MET A 329 -18.49 20.58 17.29
N ASP A 330 -17.33 20.08 17.74
CA ASP A 330 -16.11 20.03 16.93
C ASP A 330 -15.19 18.82 17.28
N ALA A 331 -14.01 18.77 16.66
CA ALA A 331 -13.02 17.73 16.87
C ALA A 331 -12.40 17.73 18.28
N LYS A 332 -12.44 18.84 19.01
CA LYS A 332 -11.96 18.95 20.39
C LYS A 332 -12.97 18.35 21.35
N ASP A 333 -14.26 18.60 21.17
CA ASP A 333 -15.33 17.95 21.95
C ASP A 333 -15.32 16.43 21.72
N ALA A 334 -15.20 16.01 20.45
CA ALA A 334 -15.05 14.60 20.09
C ALA A 334 -13.80 13.97 20.76
N ALA A 335 -12.71 14.72 20.87
CA ALA A 335 -11.52 14.25 21.58
C ALA A 335 -11.75 14.11 23.09
N VAL A 336 -12.40 15.08 23.75
CA VAL A 336 -12.76 14.98 25.18
C VAL A 336 -13.66 13.77 25.44
N PHE A 337 -14.69 13.57 24.61
CA PHE A 337 -15.60 12.43 24.70
C PHE A 337 -14.90 11.08 24.48
N VAL A 338 -14.07 10.93 23.44
CA VAL A 338 -13.30 9.69 23.21
C VAL A 338 -12.26 9.44 24.31
N ASN A 339 -11.65 10.49 24.86
CA ASN A 339 -10.74 10.38 26.00
C ASN A 339 -11.47 9.92 27.28
N LEU A 340 -12.68 10.42 27.52
CA LEU A 340 -13.55 9.98 28.62
C LEU A 340 -13.96 8.52 28.49
N LEU A 341 -14.41 8.10 27.30
CA LEU A 341 -14.71 6.69 27.01
C LEU A 341 -13.48 5.79 27.24
N ASN A 342 -12.28 6.27 26.89
CA ASN A 342 -11.04 5.55 27.11
C ASN A 342 -10.53 5.64 28.56
N ASP A 343 -11.24 6.32 29.47
CA ASP A 343 -10.83 6.60 30.85
C ASP A 343 -9.42 7.24 30.92
N ASP A 344 -9.14 8.24 30.07
CA ASP A 344 -7.84 8.91 30.06
C ASP A 344 -7.71 10.02 31.13
N TYR A 345 -8.76 10.29 31.90
CA TYR A 345 -8.78 11.35 32.90
C TYR A 345 -8.79 10.77 34.32
N VAL A 346 -7.76 11.10 35.12
CA VAL A 346 -7.60 10.59 36.49
C VAL A 346 -7.34 11.70 37.50
N THR A 347 -7.83 11.51 38.72
CA THR A 347 -7.41 12.29 39.90
C THR A 347 -6.34 11.51 40.65
N SER A 348 -5.27 12.19 41.08
CA SER A 348 -4.20 11.58 41.87
C SER A 348 -4.57 11.54 43.35
N ASP A 349 -4.78 10.35 43.93
CA ASP A 349 -5.12 10.16 45.35
C ASP A 349 -4.13 10.84 46.32
N LEU A 350 -2.86 10.93 45.93
CA LEU A 350 -1.79 11.52 46.73
C LEU A 350 -1.81 13.06 46.76
N THR A 351 -2.42 13.70 45.76
CA THR A 351 -2.27 15.16 45.55
C THR A 351 -3.59 15.89 45.25
N GLY A 352 -4.67 15.18 44.95
CA GLY A 352 -5.93 15.75 44.46
C GLY A 352 -5.84 16.38 43.06
N VAL A 353 -4.68 16.31 42.39
CA VAL A 353 -4.47 16.93 41.07
C VAL A 353 -5.01 16.01 39.98
N LYS A 354 -5.71 16.62 39.01
CA LYS A 354 -6.30 15.97 37.85
C LYS A 354 -5.33 15.94 36.67
N TYR A 355 -5.29 14.84 35.94
CA TYR A 355 -4.38 14.61 34.81
C TYR A 355 -5.08 13.98 33.61
N GLU A 356 -4.68 14.38 32.40
CA GLU A 356 -4.89 13.62 31.16
C GLU A 356 -3.73 12.64 30.98
N MET A 357 -4.01 11.34 30.96
CA MET A 357 -3.02 10.30 30.76
C MET A 357 -2.59 10.21 29.29
N ARG A 358 -1.27 10.20 29.07
CA ARG A 358 -0.67 10.01 27.73
C ARG A 358 -0.48 8.54 27.35
N GLY A 359 -0.71 7.61 28.29
CA GLY A 359 -0.66 6.17 28.04
C GLY A 359 -0.89 5.37 29.31
N LYS A 360 -1.63 4.26 29.18
CA LYS A 360 -1.91 3.32 30.26
C LYS A 360 -0.94 2.14 30.21
N LYS A 361 -0.52 1.65 31.38
CA LYS A 361 0.17 0.37 31.54
C LYS A 361 -0.51 -0.39 32.67
N ILE A 362 -1.12 -1.53 32.35
CA ILE A 362 -1.66 -2.44 33.35
C ILE A 362 -0.49 -2.90 34.24
N LEU A 363 -0.57 -2.56 35.52
CA LEU A 363 0.23 -3.18 36.56
C LEU A 363 -0.37 -4.57 36.82
N ARG A 364 0.46 -5.56 37.17
CA ARG A 364 0.07 -6.98 37.23
C ARG A 364 -1.33 -7.15 37.80
N GLU A 365 -2.18 -7.92 37.11
CA GLU A 365 -3.46 -8.34 37.64
C GLU A 365 -3.26 -8.88 39.05
N ASN A 366 -4.17 -8.53 39.96
CA ASN A 366 -4.16 -9.10 41.30
C ASN A 366 -4.38 -10.60 41.15
N GLU A 367 -3.30 -11.38 41.24
CA GLU A 367 -3.38 -12.83 41.42
C GLU A 367 -4.36 -13.08 42.56
N GLN A 368 -5.41 -13.84 42.25
CA GLN A 368 -6.49 -14.11 43.18
C GLN A 368 -5.91 -14.67 44.48
N LEU A 369 -6.07 -13.93 45.58
CA LEU A 369 -5.88 -14.50 46.91
C LEU A 369 -6.93 -15.61 47.06
N PRO A 370 -6.54 -16.89 47.20
CA PRO A 370 -7.50 -17.94 47.51
C PRO A 370 -8.06 -17.71 48.93
N GLU A 371 -9.36 -17.96 49.10
CA GLU A 371 -10.08 -17.87 50.39
C GLU A 371 -9.55 -18.86 51.44
#